data_AF-A0AAD6TB87-F1
#
_entry.id   AF-A0AAD6TB87-F1
#
_cell.length_a   1.000
_cell.length_b   1.000
_cell.length_c   1.000
_cell.angle_alpha   90.00
_cell.angle_beta   90.00
_cell.angle_gamma   90.00
#
_symmetry.space_group_name_H-M   'P 1'
#
loop_
_entity.id
_entity.type
_entity.pdbx_description
1 polymer ?
#
loop_
_entity_poly.entity_id
_entity_poly.type
_entity_poly.pdbx_seq_one_letter_code
_entity_poly.pdbx_strand_id
1 'polypeptide(L)'
;MHGKAEFHGGEFDSAIYSPPWDSGGDERLRARLKIATNFERPSTTDDSPDSLFDEGLAASPIPSDIAVVGDMEPASSCAPPIPGLFFTPSLLLPLELADQITEFCLKHYFNRPGVNQIMLFGAASDSTPWSGLPPILLELLASMSVLLQPSLPPEIHALLFPRTPTHARQAILNLYHPGEGITSHVDLLKRFGDGIVGLSLGSSCVMQFARVEEADDNVRPKQLFLPERTMIVLSGDARYAWTHGIEKRTTDLVVDAETFRIVERGVRLSITFRWLLASEDVVGLEVTEP
;
A
#
# COMPACT_ATOMS: atom_id res chain seq x y z
N MET A 1 56.22 33.76 -5.07
CA MET A 1 55.51 32.80 -5.93
C MET A 1 54.32 32.29 -5.10
N HIS A 2 53.19 33.00 -4.98
CA HIS A 2 52.13 33.31 -5.95
C HIS A 2 51.62 32.08 -6.73
N GLY A 3 50.36 31.70 -6.48
CA GLY A 3 49.60 30.72 -7.25
C GLY A 3 48.24 30.36 -6.62
N LYS A 4 47.24 31.24 -6.79
CA LYS A 4 45.81 30.92 -6.70
C LYS A 4 45.42 30.00 -7.87
N ALA A 5 44.37 29.18 -7.69
CA ALA A 5 43.48 28.71 -8.75
C ALA A 5 42.12 28.43 -8.08
N GLU A 6 41.14 29.32 -8.13
CA GLU A 6 40.19 29.62 -9.22
C GLU A 6 39.21 28.48 -9.54
N PHE A 7 37.94 28.79 -9.28
CA PHE A 7 36.75 28.06 -9.70
C PHE A 7 36.65 28.00 -11.21
N HIS A 8 36.20 26.87 -11.75
CA HIS A 8 35.49 26.83 -13.03
C HIS A 8 34.11 26.22 -12.79
N GLY A 9 33.09 27.00 -13.12
CA GLY A 9 31.71 26.54 -13.15
C GLY A 9 31.53 25.52 -14.26
N GLY A 10 30.98 24.37 -13.91
CA GLY A 10 30.34 23.46 -14.85
C GLY A 10 28.85 23.72 -14.82
N GLU A 11 28.29 24.07 -15.98
CA GLU A 11 26.86 24.12 -16.23
C GLU A 11 26.22 22.79 -15.80
N PHE A 12 25.21 22.85 -14.91
CA PHE A 12 24.33 21.72 -14.68
C PHE A 12 23.37 21.63 -15.87
N ASP A 13 23.68 20.71 -16.78
CA ASP A 13 22.82 20.36 -17.89
C ASP A 13 21.50 19.80 -17.33
N SER A 14 20.41 20.51 -17.60
CA SER A 14 19.04 20.16 -17.20
C SER A 14 18.53 19.02 -18.09
N ALA A 15 19.05 17.81 -17.88
CA ALA A 15 18.44 16.61 -18.42
C ALA A 15 17.19 16.29 -17.58
N ILE A 16 16.03 16.55 -18.18
CA ILE A 16 14.71 16.12 -17.72
C ILE A 16 14.76 14.61 -17.47
N TYR A 17 14.91 14.22 -16.20
CA TYR A 17 14.82 12.84 -15.76
C TYR A 17 13.34 12.48 -15.66
N SER A 18 12.78 11.92 -16.72
CA SER A 18 11.49 11.26 -16.68
C SER A 18 11.58 10.00 -15.82
N PRO A 19 10.81 9.86 -14.74
CA PRO A 19 10.95 8.71 -13.86
C PRO A 19 10.30 7.45 -14.47
N PRO A 20 10.80 6.24 -14.13
CA PRO A 20 10.54 4.99 -14.88
C PRO A 20 9.19 4.33 -14.62
N TRP A 21 8.19 5.02 -14.07
CA TRP A 21 6.86 4.42 -13.83
C TRP A 21 6.00 4.30 -15.09
N ASP A 22 6.47 4.83 -16.22
CA ASP A 22 5.83 4.66 -17.51
C ASP A 22 6.69 3.77 -18.42
N SER A 23 6.63 2.45 -18.22
CA SER A 23 6.68 1.43 -19.29
C SER A 23 6.86 0.00 -18.75
N GLY A 24 5.97 -0.92 -19.17
CA GLY A 24 6.35 -2.33 -19.35
C GLY A 24 5.86 -3.37 -18.35
N GLY A 25 4.72 -3.17 -17.67
CA GLY A 25 4.03 -4.29 -17.01
C GLY A 25 3.36 -5.21 -18.05
N ASP A 26 3.58 -6.52 -17.97
CA ASP A 26 3.13 -7.52 -18.95
C ASP A 26 1.64 -7.32 -19.30
N GLU A 27 1.38 -6.94 -20.55
CA GLU A 27 0.05 -6.69 -21.10
C GLU A 27 -0.88 -7.91 -20.90
N ARG A 28 -0.31 -9.11 -20.77
CA ARG A 28 -1.03 -10.37 -20.51
C ARG A 28 -1.59 -10.45 -19.10
N LEU A 29 -0.90 -9.93 -18.08
CA LEU A 29 -1.40 -9.90 -16.70
C LEU A 29 -2.48 -8.82 -16.56
N ARG A 30 -2.28 -7.65 -17.18
CA ARG A 30 -3.32 -6.61 -17.29
C ARG A 30 -4.56 -7.13 -18.01
N ALA A 31 -4.39 -7.90 -19.09
CA ALA A 31 -5.50 -8.53 -19.80
C ALA A 31 -6.22 -9.59 -18.94
N ARG A 32 -5.50 -10.40 -18.16
CA ARG A 32 -6.09 -11.38 -17.24
C ARG A 32 -6.85 -10.73 -16.08
N LEU A 33 -6.35 -9.62 -15.54
CA LEU A 33 -7.05 -8.81 -14.54
C LEU A 33 -8.30 -8.13 -15.13
N LYS A 34 -8.26 -7.69 -16.40
CA LYS A 34 -9.43 -7.18 -17.13
C LYS A 34 -10.48 -8.27 -17.43
N ILE A 35 -10.06 -9.52 -17.67
CA ILE A 35 -10.99 -10.65 -17.88
C ILE A 35 -11.72 -11.01 -16.57
N ALA A 36 -11.07 -10.91 -15.42
CA ALA A 36 -11.70 -11.13 -14.12
C ALA A 36 -12.77 -10.06 -13.76
N THR A 37 -12.75 -8.89 -14.42
CA THR A 37 -13.70 -7.79 -14.19
C THR A 37 -14.94 -7.81 -15.10
N ASN A 38 -15.03 -8.72 -16.08
CA ASN A 38 -16.17 -8.80 -17.01
C ASN A 38 -17.20 -9.87 -16.57
N PHE A 39 -17.85 -9.66 -15.43
CA PHE A 39 -19.15 -10.27 -15.13
C PHE A 39 -20.22 -9.17 -15.05
N GLU A 40 -21.29 -9.40 -15.79
CA GLU A 40 -22.19 -8.41 -16.39
C GLU A 40 -22.95 -7.50 -15.41
N ARG A 41 -23.16 -6.23 -15.82
CA ARG A 41 -24.19 -5.34 -15.27
C ARG A 41 -25.41 -5.39 -16.21
N PRO A 42 -26.65 -5.60 -15.74
CA PRO A 42 -27.80 -5.68 -16.63
C PRO A 42 -28.19 -4.28 -17.12
N SER A 43 -28.55 -4.22 -18.40
CA SER A 43 -29.06 -3.04 -19.10
C SER A 43 -30.51 -2.76 -18.71
N THR A 44 -30.83 -1.49 -18.46
CA THR A 44 -32.21 -1.00 -18.51
C THR A 44 -32.24 0.26 -19.36
N THR A 45 -32.90 0.13 -20.50
CA THR A 45 -33.42 1.19 -21.35
C THR A 45 -34.59 1.88 -20.66
N ASP A 46 -34.65 3.21 -20.65
CA ASP A 46 -35.92 3.92 -20.73
C ASP A 46 -35.75 5.25 -21.45
N ASP A 47 -36.75 5.57 -22.27
CA ASP A 47 -36.80 6.62 -23.28
C ASP A 47 -37.67 7.80 -22.80
N SER A 48 -37.39 8.99 -23.36
CA SER A 48 -38.34 10.09 -23.67
C SER A 48 -38.62 11.22 -22.62
N PRO A 49 -39.17 12.40 -23.02
CA PRO A 49 -38.43 13.50 -23.68
C PRO A 49 -38.72 14.93 -23.12
N ASP A 50 -37.93 15.89 -23.61
CA ASP A 50 -38.15 17.35 -23.78
C ASP A 50 -38.76 18.25 -22.69
N SER A 51 -38.02 19.31 -22.35
CA SER A 51 -38.61 20.63 -22.03
C SER A 51 -37.70 21.76 -22.51
N LEU A 52 -38.28 22.57 -23.41
CA LEU A 52 -37.79 23.84 -23.93
C LEU A 52 -37.94 24.97 -22.90
N PHE A 53 -37.07 25.99 -23.05
CA PHE A 53 -37.04 27.33 -22.44
C PHE A 53 -36.40 27.45 -21.04
N ASP A 54 -35.18 28.01 -20.98
CA ASP A 54 -34.97 29.39 -20.50
C ASP A 54 -33.53 29.86 -20.82
N GLU A 55 -33.40 31.01 -21.48
CA GLU A 55 -32.12 31.69 -21.74
C GLU A 55 -31.77 32.53 -20.49
N GLY A 56 -30.75 32.09 -19.75
CA GLY A 56 -30.16 32.88 -18.67
C GLY A 56 -28.65 32.65 -18.65
N LEU A 57 -27.89 33.73 -18.79
CA LEU A 57 -26.42 33.75 -18.69
C LEU A 57 -25.97 33.18 -17.34
N ALA A 58 -25.72 31.88 -17.29
CA ALA A 58 -25.09 31.19 -16.16
C ALA A 58 -23.71 30.72 -16.60
N ALA A 59 -22.71 31.00 -15.77
CA ALA A 59 -21.31 30.69 -15.98
C ALA A 59 -21.12 29.26 -16.51
N SER A 60 -20.19 29.10 -17.46
CA SER A 60 -19.77 27.79 -17.96
C SER A 60 -19.59 26.83 -16.80
N PRO A 61 -20.19 25.62 -16.84
CA PRO A 61 -19.97 24.64 -15.79
C PRO A 61 -18.48 24.37 -15.70
N ILE A 62 -17.93 24.57 -14.50
CA ILE A 62 -16.61 24.05 -14.16
C ILE A 62 -16.65 22.56 -14.52
N PRO A 63 -15.72 22.05 -15.35
CA PRO A 63 -15.68 20.63 -15.67
C PRO A 63 -15.81 19.80 -14.40
N SER A 64 -16.69 18.80 -14.38
CA SER A 64 -16.97 17.95 -13.22
C SER A 64 -15.69 17.38 -12.59
N ASP A 65 -14.67 17.17 -13.42
CA ASP A 65 -13.37 16.67 -13.01
C ASP A 65 -12.64 17.64 -12.06
N ILE A 66 -12.80 18.96 -12.23
CA ILE A 66 -12.16 19.98 -11.38
C ILE A 66 -12.86 20.07 -10.00
N ALA A 67 -14.17 19.84 -9.95
CA ALA A 67 -14.91 19.82 -8.69
C ALA A 67 -14.54 18.60 -7.82
N VAL A 68 -14.25 17.44 -8.45
CA VAL A 68 -13.83 16.21 -7.74
C VAL A 68 -12.44 16.36 -7.10
N VAL A 69 -11.54 17.16 -7.67
CA VAL A 69 -10.22 17.41 -7.07
C VAL A 69 -10.30 18.26 -5.78
N GLY A 70 -11.32 19.12 -5.65
CA GLY A 70 -11.45 20.06 -4.53
C GLY A 70 -11.58 19.41 -3.15
N ASP A 71 -12.15 18.20 -3.08
CA ASP A 71 -12.41 17.48 -1.82
C ASP A 71 -11.40 16.35 -1.54
N MET A 72 -10.56 15.97 -2.52
CA MET A 72 -9.58 14.90 -2.34
C MET A 72 -8.33 15.41 -1.64
N GLU A 73 -8.01 14.81 -0.49
CA GLU A 73 -6.73 15.09 0.15
C GLU A 73 -5.56 14.54 -0.68
N PRO A 74 -4.55 15.37 -1.00
CA PRO A 74 -3.41 14.94 -1.79
C PRO A 74 -2.55 13.97 -0.99
N ALA A 75 -2.20 12.85 -1.61
CA ALA A 75 -1.23 11.90 -1.08
C ALA A 75 0.19 12.24 -1.52
N SER A 76 1.16 12.00 -0.64
CA SER A 76 2.59 12.12 -0.97
C SER A 76 3.20 10.76 -1.22
N SER A 77 4.18 10.66 -2.14
CA SER A 77 5.02 9.47 -2.23
C SER A 77 6.09 9.40 -1.13
N CYS A 78 6.26 10.47 -0.33
CA CYS A 78 7.16 10.47 0.81
C CYS A 78 6.42 10.03 2.08
N ALA A 79 7.06 9.16 2.87
CA ALA A 79 6.52 8.74 4.15
C ALA A 79 6.30 9.95 5.08
N PRO A 80 5.12 10.10 5.72
CA PRO A 80 4.98 11.10 6.77
C PRO A 80 5.92 10.77 7.94
N PRO A 81 6.35 11.77 8.73
CA PRO A 81 7.30 11.59 9.84
C PRO A 81 6.63 10.93 11.06
N ILE A 82 6.17 9.69 10.89
CA ILE A 82 5.56 8.87 11.93
C ILE A 82 6.64 7.92 12.48
N PRO A 83 6.98 7.97 13.78
CA PRO A 83 7.96 7.07 14.36
C PRO A 83 7.59 5.60 14.11
N GLY A 84 8.55 4.80 13.66
CA GLY A 84 8.34 3.38 13.34
C GLY A 84 7.63 3.09 12.01
N LEU A 85 7.30 4.12 11.22
CA LEU A 85 6.86 3.95 9.83
C LEU A 85 8.08 3.99 8.90
N PHE A 86 8.32 2.91 8.17
CA PHE A 86 9.38 2.87 7.15
C PHE A 86 8.79 2.57 5.78
N PHE A 87 9.15 3.42 4.82
CA PHE A 87 8.72 3.29 3.44
C PHE A 87 9.77 3.94 2.52
N THR A 88 10.22 3.21 1.52
CA THR A 88 11.21 3.67 0.54
C THR A 88 10.66 3.41 -0.86
N PRO A 89 10.14 4.43 -1.57
CA PRO A 89 9.47 4.26 -2.86
C PRO A 89 10.35 3.62 -3.94
N SER A 90 11.66 3.85 -3.89
CA SER A 90 12.64 3.28 -4.82
C SER A 90 12.96 1.80 -4.55
N LEU A 91 12.57 1.28 -3.38
CA LEU A 91 12.80 -0.10 -3.01
C LEU A 91 11.64 -0.97 -3.48
N LEU A 92 11.79 -1.51 -4.68
CA LEU A 92 10.76 -2.31 -5.35
C LEU A 92 11.09 -3.80 -5.31
N LEU A 93 10.04 -4.61 -5.14
CA LEU A 93 10.14 -6.05 -5.41
C LEU A 93 10.46 -6.27 -6.91
N PRO A 94 11.33 -7.23 -7.26
CA PRO A 94 11.58 -7.61 -8.65
C PRO A 94 10.27 -7.90 -9.39
N LEU A 95 10.17 -7.41 -10.63
CA LEU A 95 8.93 -7.46 -11.41
C LEU A 95 8.49 -8.90 -11.64
N GLU A 96 9.43 -9.78 -11.99
CA GLU A 96 9.18 -11.18 -12.27
C GLU A 96 8.61 -11.89 -11.04
N LEU A 97 9.16 -11.61 -9.85
CA LEU A 97 8.67 -12.19 -8.61
C LEU A 97 7.29 -11.63 -8.22
N ALA A 98 7.07 -10.32 -8.43
CA ALA A 98 5.77 -9.69 -8.21
C ALA A 98 4.67 -10.31 -9.08
N ASP A 99 4.96 -10.55 -10.36
CA ASP A 99 4.03 -11.18 -11.31
C ASP A 99 3.74 -12.63 -10.93
N GLN A 100 4.77 -13.41 -10.59
CA GLN A 100 4.63 -14.80 -10.14
C GLN A 100 3.76 -14.90 -8.88
N ILE A 101 3.99 -14.04 -7.88
CA ILE A 101 3.21 -14.01 -6.64
C ILE A 101 1.76 -13.62 -6.94
N THR A 102 1.55 -12.60 -7.76
CA THR A 102 0.22 -12.12 -8.14
C THR A 102 -0.56 -13.22 -8.86
N GLU A 103 0.03 -13.85 -9.87
CA GLU A 103 -0.60 -14.95 -10.61
C GLU A 103 -0.92 -16.12 -9.68
N PHE A 104 0.02 -16.50 -8.80
CA PHE A 104 -0.20 -17.56 -7.83
C PHE A 104 -1.40 -17.26 -6.91
N CYS A 105 -1.45 -16.07 -6.32
CA CYS A 105 -2.50 -15.72 -5.37
C CYS A 105 -3.88 -15.66 -6.03
N LEU A 106 -3.97 -15.05 -7.22
CA LEU A 106 -5.22 -14.99 -7.97
C LEU A 106 -5.71 -16.38 -8.37
N LYS A 107 -4.81 -17.22 -8.88
CA LYS A 107 -5.13 -18.58 -9.32
C LYS A 107 -5.55 -19.49 -8.17
N HIS A 108 -4.90 -19.39 -7.02
CA HIS A 108 -5.09 -20.36 -5.94
C HIS A 108 -6.08 -19.92 -4.87
N TYR A 109 -6.21 -18.61 -4.62
CA TYR A 109 -7.02 -18.11 -3.51
C TYR A 109 -8.18 -17.20 -3.92
N PHE A 110 -8.02 -16.41 -4.98
CA PHE A 110 -9.06 -15.48 -5.45
C PHE A 110 -9.72 -15.94 -6.76
N ASN A 111 -9.92 -17.25 -6.89
CA ASN A 111 -10.54 -17.87 -8.06
C ASN A 111 -12.07 -18.07 -7.93
N ARG A 112 -12.65 -17.58 -6.83
CA ARG A 112 -14.10 -17.65 -6.55
C ARG A 112 -14.67 -16.26 -6.32
N PRO A 113 -15.87 -15.96 -6.82
CA PRO A 113 -16.53 -14.68 -6.56
C PRO A 113 -16.83 -14.52 -5.07
N GLY A 114 -16.78 -13.27 -4.59
CA GLY A 114 -17.10 -12.92 -3.20
C GLY A 114 -16.00 -13.21 -2.18
N VAL A 115 -14.85 -13.78 -2.59
CA VAL A 115 -13.67 -13.94 -1.74
C VAL A 115 -12.67 -12.86 -2.07
N ASN A 116 -12.39 -11.98 -1.11
CA ASN A 116 -11.42 -10.89 -1.26
C ASN A 116 -10.38 -10.84 -0.13
N GLN A 117 -10.45 -11.77 0.82
CA GLN A 117 -9.48 -11.88 1.91
C GLN A 117 -9.15 -13.34 2.22
N ILE A 118 -7.87 -13.61 2.50
CA ILE A 118 -7.34 -14.92 2.82
C ILE A 118 -6.35 -14.77 3.97
N MET A 119 -6.43 -15.65 4.96
CA MET A 119 -5.47 -15.71 6.07
C MET A 119 -4.74 -17.05 6.03
N LEU A 120 -3.41 -16.99 5.99
CA LEU A 120 -2.53 -18.15 6.02
C LEU A 120 -1.66 -18.08 7.27
N PHE A 121 -1.34 -19.23 7.86
CA PHE A 121 -0.57 -19.32 9.10
C PHE A 121 0.61 -20.27 8.89
N GLY A 122 1.80 -19.81 9.26
CA GLY A 122 3.04 -20.59 9.29
C GLY A 122 3.48 -20.81 10.73
N ALA A 123 3.62 -22.07 11.13
CA ALA A 123 4.10 -22.42 12.46
C ALA A 123 5.60 -22.12 12.61
N ALA A 124 6.02 -21.61 13.76
CA ALA A 124 7.43 -21.63 14.14
C ALA A 124 7.78 -23.09 14.51
N SER A 125 8.78 -23.66 13.85
CA SER A 125 9.28 -25.01 14.13
C SER A 125 10.79 -25.03 13.93
N ASP A 126 11.48 -25.77 14.80
CA ASP A 126 12.94 -25.92 14.78
C ASP A 126 13.45 -26.60 13.50
N SER A 127 12.61 -27.39 12.82
CA SER A 127 12.99 -28.14 11.61
C SER A 127 12.72 -27.39 10.31
N THR A 128 11.61 -26.65 10.25
CA THR A 128 11.14 -25.92 9.06
C THR A 128 10.38 -24.66 9.50
N PRO A 129 11.05 -23.50 9.51
CA PRO A 129 10.40 -22.24 9.84
C PRO A 129 9.19 -21.98 8.93
N TRP A 130 8.07 -21.59 9.54
CA TRP A 130 6.82 -21.22 8.87
C TRP A 130 6.14 -22.34 8.06
N SER A 131 6.28 -23.59 8.53
CA SER A 131 5.50 -24.72 8.02
C SER A 131 4.01 -24.36 7.96
N GLY A 132 3.43 -24.34 6.76
CA GLY A 132 2.05 -23.93 6.50
C GLY A 132 1.90 -22.76 5.52
N LEU A 133 2.94 -21.93 5.34
CA LEU A 133 2.94 -20.93 4.27
C LEU A 133 3.39 -21.56 2.93
N PRO A 134 2.78 -21.18 1.79
CA PRO A 134 3.22 -21.61 0.47
C PRO A 134 4.68 -21.23 0.20
N PRO A 135 5.47 -22.08 -0.49
CA PRO A 135 6.87 -21.80 -0.80
C PRO A 135 7.12 -20.44 -1.47
N ILE A 136 6.21 -19.99 -2.35
CA ILE A 136 6.32 -18.67 -3.01
C ILE A 136 6.21 -17.49 -2.03
N LEU A 137 5.47 -17.65 -0.92
CA LEU A 137 5.42 -16.63 0.13
C LEU A 137 6.65 -16.68 1.04
N LEU A 138 7.30 -17.84 1.17
CA LEU A 138 8.59 -17.96 1.85
C LEU A 138 9.71 -17.31 1.04
N GLU A 139 9.70 -17.51 -0.28
CA GLU A 139 10.58 -16.82 -1.22
C GLU A 139 10.37 -15.30 -1.18
N LEU A 140 9.10 -14.85 -1.14
CA LEU A 140 8.79 -13.45 -0.93
C LEU A 140 9.42 -12.92 0.36
N LEU A 141 9.21 -13.59 1.50
CA LEU A 141 9.80 -13.17 2.78
C LEU A 141 11.33 -13.07 2.73
N ALA A 142 12.00 -14.04 2.09
CA ALA A 142 13.45 -14.01 1.91
C ALA A 142 13.89 -12.82 1.04
N SER A 143 13.17 -12.55 -0.06
CA SER A 143 13.45 -11.43 -0.96
C SER A 143 13.25 -10.08 -0.27
N MET A 144 12.15 -9.92 0.48
CA MET A 144 11.87 -8.74 1.30
C MET A 144 12.96 -8.52 2.35
N SER A 145 13.44 -9.58 3.01
CA SER A 145 14.52 -9.49 3.98
C SER A 145 15.79 -8.87 3.37
N VAL A 146 16.19 -9.32 2.18
CA VAL A 146 17.38 -8.80 1.49
C VAL A 146 17.18 -7.35 1.07
N LEU A 147 16.03 -7.03 0.48
CA LEU A 147 15.74 -5.69 -0.02
C LEU A 147 15.65 -4.65 1.09
N LEU A 148 15.01 -4.99 2.22
CA LEU A 148 14.78 -4.06 3.32
C LEU A 148 16.02 -3.83 4.19
N GLN A 149 16.96 -4.78 4.24
CA GLN A 149 18.15 -4.72 5.08
C GLN A 149 18.95 -3.40 5.00
N PRO A 150 19.25 -2.80 3.83
CA PRO A 150 19.97 -1.52 3.76
C PRO A 150 19.14 -0.30 4.20
N SER A 151 17.81 -0.41 4.20
CA SER A 151 16.89 0.71 4.46
C SER A 151 16.33 0.75 5.89
N LEU A 152 16.44 -0.35 6.64
CA LEU A 152 15.90 -0.47 7.99
C LEU A 152 16.99 -0.40 9.06
N PRO A 153 16.68 0.16 10.25
CA PRO A 153 17.53 -0.03 11.42
C PRO A 153 17.72 -1.53 11.72
N PRO A 154 18.92 -1.98 12.16
CA PRO A 154 19.22 -3.39 12.39
C PRO A 154 18.23 -4.10 13.32
N GLU A 155 17.76 -3.42 14.35
CA GLU A 155 16.78 -3.92 15.32
C GLU A 155 15.39 -4.15 14.70
N ILE A 156 14.97 -3.27 13.78
CA ILE A 156 13.69 -3.42 13.06
C ILE A 156 13.79 -4.53 12.02
N HIS A 157 14.94 -4.64 11.34
CA HIS A 157 15.18 -5.76 10.43
C HIS A 157 15.16 -7.11 11.16
N ALA A 158 15.86 -7.20 12.30
CA ALA A 158 15.88 -8.40 13.12
C ALA A 158 14.51 -8.78 13.70
N LEU A 159 13.68 -7.77 14.02
CA LEU A 159 12.28 -7.97 14.44
C LEU A 159 11.43 -8.61 13.33
N LEU A 160 11.59 -8.18 12.07
CA LEU A 160 10.81 -8.68 10.93
C LEU A 160 11.34 -10.00 10.36
N PHE A 161 12.65 -10.21 10.41
CA PHE A 161 13.37 -11.32 9.77
C PHE A 161 14.38 -11.95 10.74
N PRO A 162 13.91 -12.50 11.89
CA PRO A 162 14.80 -13.12 12.86
C PRO A 162 15.46 -14.36 12.27
N ARG A 163 16.72 -14.60 12.64
CA ARG A 163 17.45 -15.82 12.24
C ARG A 163 16.75 -17.09 12.71
N THR A 164 16.16 -17.03 13.90
CA THR A 164 15.40 -18.13 14.51
C THR A 164 14.05 -17.57 14.95
N PRO A 165 12.96 -17.78 14.19
CA PRO A 165 11.65 -17.29 14.56
C PRO A 165 11.10 -18.07 15.76
N THR A 166 10.69 -17.36 16.81
CA THR A 166 10.11 -17.92 18.03
C THR A 166 8.58 -17.92 18.01
N HIS A 167 7.98 -17.11 17.13
CA HIS A 167 6.54 -16.93 17.04
C HIS A 167 6.01 -17.40 15.69
N ALA A 168 4.76 -17.89 15.68
CA ALA A 168 4.06 -18.21 14.44
C ALA A 168 3.87 -16.94 13.61
N ARG A 169 3.85 -17.10 12.28
CA ARG A 169 3.70 -15.98 11.34
C ARG A 169 2.39 -16.11 10.59
N GLN A 170 1.69 -15.00 10.42
CA GLN A 170 0.54 -14.91 9.54
C GLN A 170 0.91 -14.18 8.25
N ALA A 171 0.37 -14.64 7.13
CA ALA A 171 0.20 -13.83 5.93
C ALA A 171 -1.30 -13.57 5.72
N ILE A 172 -1.69 -12.30 5.65
CA ILE A 172 -3.03 -11.90 5.18
C ILE A 172 -2.93 -11.37 3.76
N LEU A 173 -3.74 -11.92 2.87
CA LEU A 173 -3.85 -11.50 1.49
C LEU A 173 -5.19 -10.80 1.32
N ASN A 174 -5.17 -9.58 0.81
CA ASN A 174 -6.39 -8.82 0.50
C ASN A 174 -6.39 -8.44 -0.97
N LEU A 175 -7.49 -8.72 -1.66
CA LEU A 175 -7.76 -8.30 -3.03
C LEU A 175 -8.75 -7.14 -2.99
N TYR A 176 -8.40 -6.04 -3.65
CA TYR A 176 -9.23 -4.84 -3.76
C TYR A 176 -9.52 -4.57 -5.23
N HIS A 177 -10.80 -4.47 -5.57
CA HIS A 177 -11.26 -3.89 -6.81
C HIS A 177 -11.36 -2.36 -6.70
N PRO A 178 -11.38 -1.63 -7.83
CA PRO A 178 -11.57 -0.18 -7.80
C PRO A 178 -12.85 0.21 -7.04
N GLY A 179 -12.74 1.18 -6.13
CA GLY A 179 -13.82 1.57 -5.22
C GLY A 179 -13.86 0.82 -3.89
N GLU A 180 -13.13 -0.30 -3.75
CA GLU A 180 -12.97 -0.98 -2.48
C GLU A 180 -11.88 -0.34 -1.61
N GLY A 181 -11.93 -0.66 -0.32
CA GLY A 181 -11.05 -0.11 0.69
C GLY A 181 -11.20 -0.85 2.01
N ILE A 182 -10.47 -0.41 3.03
CA ILE A 182 -10.53 -0.93 4.39
C ILE A 182 -10.65 0.25 5.36
N THR A 183 -11.62 0.17 6.26
CA THR A 183 -11.85 1.18 7.29
C THR A 183 -10.57 1.38 8.12
N SER A 184 -10.33 2.62 8.57
CA SER A 184 -9.19 2.90 9.43
C SER A 184 -9.22 2.05 10.70
N HIS A 185 -8.12 1.39 11.01
CA HIS A 185 -8.02 0.48 12.16
C HIS A 185 -6.58 0.38 12.66
N VAL A 186 -6.43 -0.11 13.89
CA VAL A 186 -5.17 -0.67 14.37
C VAL A 186 -5.25 -2.18 14.27
N ASP A 187 -4.19 -2.80 13.77
CA ASP A 187 -4.09 -4.25 13.71
C ASP A 187 -4.23 -4.88 15.10
N LEU A 188 -5.06 -5.93 15.21
CA LEU A 188 -5.50 -6.53 16.49
C LEU A 188 -4.39 -6.64 17.54
N LEU A 189 -4.43 -5.72 18.52
CA LEU A 189 -3.39 -5.51 19.53
C LEU A 189 -3.10 -6.76 20.37
N LYS A 190 -4.14 -7.53 20.71
CA LYS A 190 -4.04 -8.75 21.52
C LYS A 190 -3.73 -10.01 20.71
N ARG A 191 -3.48 -9.88 19.39
CA ARG A 191 -3.27 -11.03 18.52
C ARG A 191 -1.98 -10.95 17.72
N PHE A 192 -1.59 -9.76 17.27
CA PHE A 192 -0.41 -9.59 16.45
C PHE A 192 0.62 -8.71 17.15
N GLY A 193 1.85 -9.21 17.26
CA GLY A 193 2.98 -8.49 17.88
C GLY A 193 3.54 -7.38 17.00
N ASP A 194 4.60 -6.74 17.49
CA ASP A 194 5.27 -5.65 16.78
C ASP A 194 5.94 -6.14 15.49
N GLY A 195 6.16 -5.23 14.53
CA GLY A 195 6.74 -5.54 13.25
C GLY A 195 5.71 -6.12 12.27
N ILE A 196 5.09 -5.22 11.51
CA ILE A 196 4.31 -5.55 10.33
C ILE A 196 5.12 -5.21 9.10
N VAL A 197 5.12 -6.09 8.10
CA VAL A 197 5.60 -5.76 6.76
C VAL A 197 4.53 -6.07 5.73
N GLY A 198 4.20 -5.08 4.90
CA GLY A 198 3.22 -5.17 3.82
C GLY A 198 3.85 -4.96 2.45
N LEU A 199 3.25 -5.56 1.43
CA LEU A 199 3.61 -5.42 0.02
C LEU A 199 2.36 -5.05 -0.79
N SER A 200 2.48 -4.08 -1.69
CA SER A 200 1.43 -3.73 -2.68
C SER A 200 1.74 -4.36 -4.04
N LEU A 201 0.76 -4.96 -4.70
CA LEU A 201 0.88 -5.65 -6.00
C LEU A 201 -0.29 -5.29 -6.93
N GLY A 202 -0.04 -5.29 -8.24
CA GLY A 202 -1.05 -5.13 -9.30
C GLY A 202 -1.55 -3.70 -9.54
N SER A 203 -1.75 -2.91 -8.48
CA SER A 203 -2.10 -1.50 -8.58
C SER A 203 -1.68 -0.73 -7.33
N SER A 204 -1.55 0.59 -7.47
CA SER A 204 -1.28 1.50 -6.36
C SER A 204 -2.51 1.74 -5.50
N CYS A 205 -2.30 2.29 -4.31
CA CYS A 205 -3.37 2.88 -3.49
C CYS A 205 -2.81 4.03 -2.65
N VAL A 206 -3.70 4.81 -2.05
CA VAL A 206 -3.36 5.70 -0.93
C VAL A 206 -3.76 5.04 0.39
N MET A 207 -2.78 4.92 1.29
CA MET A 207 -2.99 4.52 2.68
C MET A 207 -3.05 5.75 3.57
N GLN A 208 -4.06 5.80 4.42
CA GLN A 208 -4.28 6.87 5.39
C GLN A 208 -3.73 6.48 6.74
N PHE A 209 -3.13 7.43 7.45
CA PHE A 209 -2.68 7.27 8.83
C PHE A 209 -3.27 8.37 9.70
N ALA A 210 -3.95 8.00 10.77
CA ALA A 210 -4.45 8.95 11.78
C ALA A 210 -4.11 8.45 13.18
N ARG A 211 -3.71 9.35 14.07
CA ARG A 211 -3.31 9.00 15.43
C ARG A 211 -4.54 8.58 16.24
N VAL A 212 -4.41 7.53 17.05
CA VAL A 212 -5.54 6.96 17.81
C VAL A 212 -6.08 7.93 18.87
N GLU A 213 -5.18 8.63 19.57
CA GLU A 213 -5.52 9.49 20.71
C GLU A 213 -5.93 10.92 20.31
N GLU A 214 -5.57 11.34 19.09
CA GLU A 214 -5.95 12.64 18.53
C GLU A 214 -7.21 12.46 17.68
N ALA A 215 -8.33 12.15 18.33
CA ALA A 215 -9.66 12.20 17.72
C ALA A 215 -10.17 13.65 17.62
N ASP A 216 -9.28 14.61 17.37
CA ASP A 216 -9.67 15.96 16.99
C ASP A 216 -9.98 15.92 15.49
N ASP A 217 -11.26 16.11 15.13
CA ASP A 217 -11.74 16.16 13.75
C ASP A 217 -10.99 17.20 12.89
N ASN A 218 -10.24 18.11 13.51
CA ASN A 218 -9.42 19.10 12.81
C ASN A 218 -8.05 18.57 12.34
N VAL A 219 -7.57 17.43 12.87
CA VAL A 219 -6.28 16.84 12.45
C VAL A 219 -6.53 15.88 11.30
N ARG A 220 -6.24 16.36 10.09
CA ARG A 220 -6.39 15.58 8.86
C ARG A 220 -5.45 14.35 8.84
N PRO A 221 -5.94 13.18 8.39
CA PRO A 221 -5.10 12.00 8.21
C PRO A 221 -3.89 12.26 7.29
N LYS A 222 -2.78 11.61 7.58
CA LYS A 222 -1.61 11.61 6.68
C LYS A 222 -1.86 10.64 5.53
N GLN A 223 -1.73 11.12 4.30
CA GLN A 223 -2.00 10.35 3.08
C GLN A 223 -0.67 9.90 2.45
N LEU A 224 -0.41 8.58 2.43
CA LEU A 224 0.78 7.97 1.84
C LEU A 224 0.41 7.21 0.56
N PHE A 225 0.99 7.62 -0.57
CA PHE A 225 0.86 6.90 -1.84
C PHE A 225 1.76 5.65 -1.82
N LEU A 226 1.16 4.50 -2.09
CA LEU A 226 1.81 3.20 -2.19
C LEU A 226 1.74 2.70 -3.64
N PRO A 227 2.78 2.93 -4.46
CA PRO A 227 2.91 2.33 -5.78
C PRO A 227 2.91 0.80 -5.73
N GLU A 228 2.65 0.16 -6.87
CA GLU A 228 2.86 -1.28 -6.98
C GLU A 228 4.32 -1.67 -6.70
N ARG A 229 4.50 -2.90 -6.21
CA ARG A 229 5.79 -3.52 -5.83
C ARG A 229 6.51 -2.87 -4.65
N THR A 230 5.94 -1.83 -4.05
CA THR A 230 6.51 -1.19 -2.85
C THR A 230 6.18 -1.96 -1.58
N MET A 231 7.08 -1.82 -0.61
CA MET A 231 6.96 -2.42 0.72
C MET A 231 6.81 -1.34 1.77
N ILE A 232 5.98 -1.60 2.77
CA ILE A 232 5.75 -0.72 3.93
C ILE A 232 5.98 -1.49 5.22
N VAL A 233 6.65 -0.86 6.19
CA VAL A 233 6.89 -1.44 7.51
C VAL A 233 6.28 -0.55 8.58
N LEU A 234 5.57 -1.18 9.53
CA LEU A 234 5.03 -0.52 10.70
C LEU A 234 5.60 -1.21 11.94
N SER A 235 6.25 -0.45 12.80
CA SER A 235 6.69 -0.87 14.12
C SER A 235 6.43 0.21 15.17
N GLY A 236 6.48 -0.14 16.46
CA GLY A 236 6.32 0.82 17.56
C GLY A 236 5.09 1.72 17.39
N ASP A 237 5.28 3.05 17.44
CA ASP A 237 4.18 4.02 17.33
C ASP A 237 3.35 3.82 16.06
N ALA A 238 3.97 3.69 14.88
CA ALA A 238 3.24 3.47 13.63
C ALA A 238 2.35 2.21 13.67
N ARG A 239 2.73 1.21 14.48
CA ARG A 239 1.93 0.01 14.69
C ARG A 239 0.81 0.21 15.73
N TYR A 240 1.10 0.87 16.84
CA TYR A 240 0.23 0.85 18.02
C TYR A 240 -0.58 2.14 18.23
N ALA A 241 0.03 3.29 17.94
CA ALA A 241 -0.55 4.61 18.20
C ALA A 241 -1.22 5.23 16.96
N TRP A 242 -1.12 4.59 15.79
CA TRP A 242 -1.68 5.06 14.54
C TRP A 242 -2.63 4.04 13.92
N THR A 243 -3.83 4.52 13.59
CA THR A 243 -4.75 3.80 12.72
C THR A 243 -4.24 3.89 11.28
N HIS A 244 -4.55 2.87 10.48
CA HIS A 244 -4.32 2.88 9.05
C HIS A 244 -5.52 2.34 8.26
N GLY A 245 -5.74 2.87 7.07
CA GLY A 245 -6.87 2.50 6.23
C GLY A 245 -6.66 2.82 4.75
N ILE A 246 -7.56 2.33 3.91
CA ILE A 246 -7.61 2.67 2.48
C ILE A 246 -9.05 3.10 2.19
N GLU A 247 -9.25 4.33 1.75
CA GLU A 247 -10.59 4.83 1.47
C GLU A 247 -11.24 4.13 0.29
N LYS A 248 -12.57 4.07 0.28
CA LYS A 248 -13.37 3.54 -0.82
C LYS A 248 -13.50 4.56 -1.94
N ARG A 249 -12.54 4.57 -2.87
CA ARG A 249 -12.52 5.45 -4.05
C ARG A 249 -11.90 4.75 -5.25
N THR A 250 -12.13 5.29 -6.44
CA THR A 250 -11.63 4.75 -7.72
C THR A 250 -10.41 5.48 -8.25
N THR A 251 -10.11 6.68 -7.74
CA THR A 251 -8.96 7.50 -8.13
C THR A 251 -8.31 8.13 -6.91
N ASP A 252 -7.03 8.45 -7.00
CA ASP A 252 -6.25 9.14 -5.97
C ASP A 252 -5.57 10.39 -6.53
N LEU A 253 -5.60 11.50 -5.78
CA LEU A 253 -4.77 12.67 -6.06
C LEU A 253 -3.40 12.46 -5.41
N VAL A 254 -2.34 12.46 -6.21
CA VAL A 254 -0.96 12.31 -5.71
C VAL A 254 -0.14 13.55 -6.07
N VAL A 255 0.59 14.08 -5.09
CA VAL A 255 1.43 15.27 -5.23
C VAL A 255 2.87 14.91 -4.89
N ASP A 256 3.76 15.10 -5.87
CA ASP A 256 5.20 14.87 -5.74
C ASP A 256 5.95 16.13 -6.16
N ALA A 257 6.77 16.64 -5.23
CA ALA A 257 7.49 17.91 -5.32
C ALA A 257 6.57 19.10 -5.66
N GLU A 258 6.31 19.31 -6.95
CA GLU A 258 5.51 20.43 -7.50
C GLU A 258 4.53 19.96 -8.59
N THR A 259 4.43 18.65 -8.82
CA THR A 259 3.52 18.05 -9.80
C THR A 259 2.37 17.34 -9.08
N PHE A 260 1.16 17.49 -9.61
CA PHE A 260 0.02 16.69 -9.18
C PHE A 260 -0.41 15.75 -10.31
N ARG A 261 -0.89 14.57 -9.94
CA ARG A 261 -1.50 13.62 -10.87
C ARG A 261 -2.72 12.96 -10.23
N ILE A 262 -3.70 12.65 -11.07
CA ILE A 262 -4.81 11.76 -10.70
C ILE A 262 -4.40 10.36 -11.13
N VAL A 263 -4.39 9.42 -10.20
CA VAL A 263 -4.04 8.02 -10.45
C VAL A 263 -5.31 7.18 -10.34
N GLU A 264 -5.67 6.49 -11.42
CA GLU A 264 -6.76 5.51 -11.39
C GLU A 264 -6.34 4.25 -10.64
N ARG A 265 -7.22 3.75 -9.76
CA ARG A 265 -7.02 2.48 -9.09
C ARG A 265 -7.42 1.33 -10.01
N GLY A 266 -6.55 0.34 -10.10
CA GLY A 266 -6.82 -0.96 -10.68
C GLY A 266 -7.14 -2.00 -9.61
N VAL A 267 -7.08 -3.27 -10.01
CA VAL A 267 -7.15 -4.38 -9.05
C VAL A 267 -5.84 -4.46 -8.29
N ARG A 268 -5.91 -4.36 -6.96
CA ARG A 268 -4.76 -4.38 -6.06
C ARG A 268 -4.78 -5.63 -5.20
N LEU A 269 -3.66 -6.34 -5.16
CA LEU A 269 -3.39 -7.37 -4.17
C LEU A 269 -2.44 -6.78 -3.11
N SER A 270 -2.74 -6.98 -1.84
CA SER A 270 -1.77 -6.74 -0.77
C SER A 270 -1.46 -8.01 -0.01
N ILE A 271 -0.21 -8.19 0.34
CA ILE A 271 0.24 -9.26 1.24
C ILE A 271 0.87 -8.62 2.46
N THR A 272 0.35 -8.93 3.64
CA THR A 272 0.84 -8.39 4.91
C THR A 272 1.25 -9.54 5.82
N PHE A 273 2.49 -9.47 6.31
CA PHE A 273 3.06 -10.45 7.23
C PHE A 273 3.14 -9.90 8.65
N ARG A 274 2.74 -10.73 9.62
CA ARG A 274 2.60 -10.35 11.03
C ARG A 274 2.99 -11.51 11.94
N TRP A 275 3.52 -11.20 13.12
CA TRP A 275 3.76 -12.19 14.16
C TRP A 275 2.51 -12.44 14.97
N LEU A 276 2.18 -13.69 15.27
CA LEU A 276 1.16 -14.01 16.27
C LEU A 276 1.80 -13.89 17.66
N LEU A 277 1.13 -13.21 18.58
CA LEU A 277 1.53 -13.23 19.98
C LEU A 277 1.40 -14.66 20.56
N ALA A 278 2.36 -15.07 21.38
CA ALA A 278 2.19 -16.30 22.15
C ALA A 278 1.07 -16.09 23.18
N SER A 279 0.42 -17.17 23.61
CA SER A 279 -0.68 -17.09 24.58
C SER A 279 -0.29 -16.37 25.87
N GLU A 280 0.98 -16.45 26.26
CA GLU A 280 1.56 -15.80 27.44
C GLU A 280 1.76 -14.28 27.25
N ASP A 281 2.06 -13.84 26.02
CA ASP A 281 2.28 -12.43 25.69
C ASP A 281 0.96 -11.61 25.68
N VAL A 282 -0.19 -12.28 25.57
CA VAL A 282 -1.52 -11.64 25.59
C VAL A 282 -1.89 -11.15 26.99
N VAL A 283 -1.35 -11.79 28.04
CA VAL A 283 -1.67 -11.48 29.44
C VAL A 283 -0.88 -10.27 29.96
N GLY A 284 0.31 -10.01 29.41
CA GLY A 284 1.16 -8.87 29.79
C GLY A 284 0.72 -7.50 29.25
N LEU A 285 -0.31 -7.46 28.40
CA LEU A 285 -0.89 -6.23 27.82
C LEU A 285 -2.08 -5.68 28.63
N GLU A 286 -2.30 -6.16 29.86
CA GLU A 286 -3.21 -5.47 30.79
C GLU A 286 -2.65 -4.08 31.08
N VAL A 287 -3.26 -3.08 30.44
CA VAL A 287 -3.06 -1.67 30.69
C VAL A 287 -3.23 -1.46 32.19
N THR A 288 -2.18 -0.98 32.84
CA THR A 288 -2.30 -0.39 34.17
C THR A 288 -3.17 0.85 33.98
N GLU A 289 -4.46 0.73 34.30
CA GLU A 289 -5.32 1.90 34.43
C GLU A 289 -4.78 2.79 35.58
N PRO A 290 -4.85 4.12 35.43
CA PRO A 290 -4.32 5.08 36.40
C PRO A 290 -5.01 5.05 37.76
#